data_AF-A0A7S2ERI1-F1
#
_entry.id   AF-A0A7S2ERI1-F1
#
_cell.length_a   1.000
_cell.length_b   1.000
_cell.length_c   1.000
_cell.angle_alpha   90.00
_cell.angle_beta   90.00
_cell.angle_gamma   90.00
#
_symmetry.space_group_name_H-M   'P 1'
#
loop_
_entity.id
_entity.type
_entity.pdbx_description
1 polymer ?
#
loop_
_entity_poly.entity_id
_entity_poly.type
_entity_poly.pdbx_seq_one_letter_code
_entity_poly.pdbx_strand_id
1 'polypeptide(L)'
;MDEHRTRSSPHHSTWSVLYRLIEPGGNLHPIEILPLYGCALWWFCAVVTEVGPSPSLWCEALRDAFLVNLAQQLILFAIVVQAPTFVTGRMSYVDIGWPTGVCLLGRTAFLSASDLRGRLIGAAAMAHGGRMAVGALYLLFPYTFKNGDLPRYHYAREKFVRHTGRPALWRLKQQHETLMQCFANSVVLAGPLLISATNPRPGLTAVERAGVLCWALSWALESLADLQKAAFLEEAK
;
A
#
# COMPACT_ATOMS: atom_id res chain seq x y z
N MET A 1 34.70 18.23 30.22
CA MET A 1 33.60 19.13 30.60
C MET A 1 33.00 19.60 29.29
N ASP A 2 31.99 18.87 28.81
CA ASP A 2 31.16 19.28 27.68
C ASP A 2 29.76 18.72 27.96
N GLU A 3 29.12 19.36 28.92
CA GLU A 3 27.68 19.37 29.10
C GLU A 3 27.06 20.08 27.88
N HIS A 4 26.55 19.35 26.89
CA HIS A 4 25.46 19.83 26.05
C HIS A 4 24.91 18.74 25.12
N ARG A 5 23.99 17.90 25.64
CA ARG A 5 22.70 17.59 24.97
C ARG A 5 21.71 16.82 25.84
N THR A 6 21.47 17.24 27.07
CA THR A 6 20.32 16.81 27.87
C THR A 6 19.07 17.59 27.47
N ARG A 7 18.53 17.36 26.27
CA ARG A 7 17.12 17.71 25.95
C ARG A 7 16.55 16.75 24.91
N SER A 8 16.05 15.62 25.38
CA SER A 8 14.85 15.04 24.79
C SER A 8 13.92 14.72 25.94
N SER A 9 13.02 15.66 26.25
CA SER A 9 11.83 15.33 27.02
C SER A 9 11.22 14.07 26.41
N PRO A 10 10.88 13.04 27.20
CA PRO A 10 10.10 11.95 26.66
C PRO A 10 8.76 12.57 26.26
N HIS A 11 8.57 12.80 24.96
CA HIS A 11 7.23 13.00 24.42
C HIS A 11 6.53 11.65 24.57
N HIS A 12 6.10 11.36 25.80
CA HIS A 12 5.16 10.30 26.06
C HIS A 12 3.94 10.63 25.22
N SER A 13 3.63 9.71 24.32
CA SER A 13 2.39 9.75 23.57
C SER A 13 1.24 10.01 24.55
N THR A 14 0.42 11.02 24.29
CA THR A 14 -0.84 11.23 25.03
C THR A 14 -1.82 10.07 24.87
N TRP A 15 -1.62 9.25 23.84
CA TRP A 15 -2.46 8.10 23.52
C TRP A 15 -1.95 6.79 24.13
N SER A 16 -2.88 5.88 24.40
CA SER A 16 -2.64 4.58 25.03
C SER A 16 -1.74 3.65 24.20
N VAL A 17 -1.17 2.63 24.85
CA VAL A 17 -0.40 1.58 24.15
C VAL A 17 -1.27 0.83 23.14
N LEU A 18 -2.53 0.56 23.49
CA LEU A 18 -3.48 -0.10 22.59
C LEU A 18 -3.68 0.71 21.31
N TYR A 19 -3.83 2.03 21.45
CA TYR A 19 -3.94 2.93 20.32
C TYR A 19 -2.70 2.84 19.41
N ARG A 20 -1.50 2.91 19.99
CA ARG A 20 -0.23 2.83 19.24
C ARG A 20 -0.01 1.48 18.56
N LEU A 21 -0.64 0.41 19.06
CA LEU A 21 -0.63 -0.89 18.40
C LEU A 21 -1.47 -0.89 17.12
N ILE A 22 -2.64 -0.27 17.15
CA ILE A 22 -3.61 -0.31 16.05
C ILE A 22 -3.52 0.89 15.11
N GLU A 23 -2.81 1.96 15.47
CA GLU A 23 -2.63 3.12 14.61
C GLU A 23 -1.84 2.72 13.36
N PRO A 24 -2.28 3.05 12.15
CA PRO A 24 -1.42 2.94 10.96
C PRO A 24 -0.24 3.92 11.10
N GLY A 25 0.93 3.60 10.52
CA GLY A 25 2.20 4.34 10.69
C GLY A 25 2.23 5.87 10.38
N GLY A 26 1.10 6.49 10.06
CA GLY A 26 0.94 7.91 9.70
C GLY A 26 0.72 8.90 10.85
N ASN A 27 0.79 8.49 12.14
CA ASN A 27 0.38 9.34 13.27
C ASN A 27 -1.05 9.89 13.09
N LEU A 28 -1.95 9.07 12.57
CA LEU A 28 -3.34 9.47 12.42
C LEU A 28 -3.91 9.85 13.79
N HIS A 29 -4.93 10.70 13.80
CA HIS A 29 -5.77 10.94 14.96
C HIS A 29 -6.74 9.75 15.14
N PRO A 30 -7.17 9.40 16.37
CA PRO A 30 -8.08 8.26 16.58
C PRO A 30 -9.36 8.30 15.74
N ILE A 31 -9.87 9.49 15.44
CA ILE A 31 -11.06 9.66 14.61
C ILE A 31 -10.82 9.31 13.13
N GLU A 32 -9.59 9.46 12.64
CA GLU A 32 -9.22 9.19 11.24
C GLU A 32 -9.03 7.70 10.98
N ILE A 33 -8.82 6.92 12.05
CA ILE A 33 -8.76 5.47 11.99
C ILE A 33 -10.14 4.86 11.65
N LEU A 34 -11.22 5.53 12.08
CA LEU A 34 -12.59 5.07 11.83
C LEU A 34 -12.94 4.97 10.34
N PRO A 35 -12.77 6.01 9.50
CA PRO A 35 -13.05 5.88 8.07
C PRO A 35 -12.08 4.90 7.39
N LEU A 36 -10.81 4.83 7.85
CA LEU A 36 -9.85 3.90 7.28
C LEU A 36 -10.27 2.44 7.47
N TYR A 37 -10.59 2.00 8.69
CA TYR A 37 -11.06 0.62 8.90
C TYR A 37 -12.52 0.45 8.46
N GLY A 38 -13.33 1.48 8.58
CA GLY A 38 -14.73 1.50 8.18
C GLY A 38 -14.93 1.25 6.69
N CYS A 39 -13.98 1.66 5.84
CA CYS A 39 -14.08 1.39 4.40
C CYS A 39 -14.13 -0.12 4.09
N ALA A 40 -13.44 -0.98 4.85
CA ALA A 40 -13.51 -2.41 4.63
C ALA A 40 -14.83 -3.01 5.06
N LEU A 41 -15.42 -2.50 6.15
CA LEU A 41 -16.77 -2.89 6.54
C LEU A 41 -17.78 -2.47 5.46
N TRP A 42 -17.63 -1.26 4.91
CA TRP A 42 -18.45 -0.81 3.79
C TRP A 42 -18.28 -1.71 2.56
N TRP A 43 -17.05 -2.06 2.16
CA TRP A 43 -16.81 -2.99 1.05
C TRP A 43 -17.44 -4.37 1.30
N PHE A 44 -17.29 -4.90 2.51
CA PHE A 44 -17.92 -6.15 2.90
C PHE A 44 -19.45 -6.06 2.80
N CYS A 45 -20.06 -5.02 3.36
CA CYS A 45 -21.51 -4.85 3.33
C CYS A 45 -22.03 -4.61 1.91
N ALA A 46 -21.48 -3.63 1.20
CA ALA A 46 -21.98 -3.15 -0.09
C ALA A 46 -21.68 -4.10 -1.25
N VAL A 47 -20.58 -4.86 -1.20
CA VAL A 47 -20.11 -5.67 -2.33
C VAL A 47 -20.21 -7.17 -2.06
N VAL A 48 -19.99 -7.60 -0.81
CA VAL A 48 -20.05 -9.03 -0.46
C VAL A 48 -21.45 -9.45 -0.02
N THR A 49 -22.16 -8.63 0.75
CA THR A 49 -23.47 -9.03 1.32
C THR A 49 -24.70 -8.49 0.59
N GLU A 50 -24.63 -7.34 -0.09
CA GLU A 50 -25.78 -6.73 -0.79
C GLU A 50 -25.96 -7.18 -2.25
N VAL A 51 -25.76 -8.46 -2.51
CA VAL A 51 -26.26 -9.09 -3.74
C VAL A 51 -27.68 -9.57 -3.43
N GLY A 52 -28.66 -8.68 -3.59
CA GLY A 52 -30.08 -9.04 -3.50
C GLY A 52 -30.44 -10.18 -4.48
N PRO A 53 -31.70 -10.66 -4.49
CA PRO A 53 -32.09 -11.81 -5.33
C PRO A 53 -31.93 -11.60 -6.84
N SER A 54 -31.64 -10.37 -7.30
CA SER A 54 -31.35 -10.04 -8.70
C SER A 54 -30.37 -8.85 -8.78
N PRO A 55 -29.07 -9.07 -8.55
CA PRO A 55 -28.07 -8.02 -8.64
C PRO A 55 -27.92 -7.53 -10.09
N SER A 56 -27.53 -6.27 -10.27
CA SER A 56 -27.15 -5.80 -11.60
C SER A 56 -25.86 -6.48 -12.06
N LEU A 57 -25.69 -6.68 -13.38
CA LEU A 57 -24.46 -7.23 -13.97
C LEU A 57 -23.20 -6.46 -13.54
N TRP A 58 -23.34 -5.15 -13.30
CA TRP A 58 -22.24 -4.32 -12.81
C TRP A 58 -21.85 -4.67 -11.36
N CYS A 59 -22.82 -4.89 -10.48
CA CYS A 59 -22.56 -5.31 -9.10
C CYS A 59 -21.84 -6.66 -9.05
N GLU A 60 -22.24 -7.61 -9.89
CA GLU A 60 -21.57 -8.92 -10.00
C GLU A 60 -20.12 -8.75 -10.49
N ALA A 61 -19.90 -8.01 -11.58
CA ALA A 61 -18.56 -7.77 -12.11
C ALA A 61 -17.65 -7.06 -11.08
N LEU A 62 -18.17 -6.09 -10.34
CA LEU A 62 -17.43 -5.39 -9.28
C LEU A 62 -17.09 -6.34 -8.12
N ARG A 63 -18.05 -7.16 -7.67
CA ARG A 63 -17.82 -8.16 -6.61
C ARG A 63 -16.76 -9.17 -7.01
N ASP A 64 -16.87 -9.73 -8.21
CA ASP A 64 -15.97 -10.77 -8.66
C ASP A 64 -14.54 -10.20 -8.81
N ALA A 65 -14.40 -9.00 -9.36
CA ALA A 65 -13.11 -8.30 -9.43
C ALA A 65 -12.52 -8.02 -8.03
N PHE A 66 -13.36 -7.58 -7.08
CA PHE A 66 -12.94 -7.33 -5.71
C PHE A 66 -12.48 -8.61 -5.00
N LEU A 67 -13.23 -9.71 -5.10
CA LEU A 67 -12.89 -10.99 -4.48
C LEU A 67 -11.61 -11.58 -5.07
N VAL A 68 -11.43 -11.48 -6.39
CA VAL A 68 -10.18 -11.89 -7.06
C VAL A 68 -9.00 -11.06 -6.55
N ASN A 69 -9.13 -9.73 -6.47
CA ASN A 69 -8.08 -8.88 -5.92
C ASN A 69 -7.80 -9.22 -4.45
N LEU A 70 -8.82 -9.32 -3.61
CA LEU A 70 -8.67 -9.65 -2.20
C LEU A 70 -7.91 -10.97 -2.00
N ALA A 71 -8.27 -12.02 -2.73
CA ALA A 71 -7.57 -13.29 -2.69
C ALA A 71 -6.10 -13.16 -3.13
N GLN A 72 -5.84 -12.45 -4.24
CA GLN A 72 -4.49 -12.19 -4.71
C GLN A 72 -3.63 -11.43 -3.70
N GLN A 73 -4.17 -10.37 -3.08
CA GLN A 73 -3.45 -9.59 -2.09
C GLN A 73 -3.16 -10.42 -0.83
N LEU A 74 -4.15 -11.18 -0.34
CA LEU A 74 -3.95 -12.06 0.83
C LEU A 74 -2.88 -13.11 0.57
N ILE A 75 -2.90 -13.76 -0.59
CA ILE A 75 -1.89 -14.77 -0.97
C ILE A 75 -0.51 -14.13 -1.11
N LEU A 76 -0.41 -13.03 -1.86
CA LEU A 76 0.85 -12.31 -2.09
C LEU A 76 1.44 -11.84 -0.76
N PHE A 77 0.67 -11.13 0.06
CA PHE A 77 1.18 -10.60 1.31
C PHE A 77 1.46 -11.71 2.31
N ALA A 78 0.68 -12.78 2.39
CA ALA A 78 0.99 -13.90 3.28
C ALA A 78 2.37 -14.51 2.98
N ILE A 79 2.64 -14.78 1.70
CA ILE A 79 3.84 -15.50 1.26
C ILE A 79 5.06 -14.58 1.16
N VAL A 80 4.90 -13.40 0.55
CA VAL A 80 6.03 -12.51 0.23
C VAL A 80 6.34 -11.54 1.37
N VAL A 81 5.36 -11.20 2.21
CA VAL A 81 5.52 -10.17 3.25
C VAL A 81 5.42 -10.74 4.67
N GLN A 82 4.26 -11.27 5.05
CA GLN A 82 3.96 -11.67 6.43
C GLN A 82 4.87 -12.79 6.92
N ALA A 83 4.94 -13.91 6.20
CA ALA A 83 5.78 -15.03 6.61
C ALA A 83 7.27 -14.64 6.67
N PRO A 84 7.86 -13.99 5.65
CA PRO A 84 9.24 -13.52 5.72
C PRO A 84 9.49 -12.51 6.85
N THR A 85 8.60 -11.54 7.06
CA THR A 85 8.70 -10.57 8.16
C THR A 85 8.57 -11.25 9.52
N PHE A 86 7.70 -12.25 9.67
CA PHE A 86 7.55 -13.00 10.92
C PHE A 86 8.79 -13.80 11.30
N VAL A 87 9.42 -14.46 10.31
CA VAL A 87 10.61 -15.28 10.48
C VAL A 87 11.86 -14.42 10.70
N THR A 88 12.04 -13.38 9.89
CA THR A 88 13.29 -12.60 9.87
C THR A 88 13.26 -11.33 10.71
N GLY A 89 12.07 -10.85 11.07
CA GLY A 89 11.88 -9.55 11.72
C GLY A 89 12.14 -8.34 10.81
N ARG A 90 12.24 -8.53 9.49
CA ARG A 90 12.55 -7.48 8.51
C ARG A 90 11.28 -7.04 7.78
N MET A 91 11.07 -5.74 7.63
CA MET A 91 9.90 -5.16 6.95
C MET A 91 10.15 -4.84 5.48
N SER A 92 11.41 -4.82 5.00
CA SER A 92 11.73 -4.55 3.59
C SER A 92 11.02 -5.47 2.58
N TYR A 93 10.49 -6.62 3.01
CA TYR A 93 9.63 -7.46 2.18
C TYR A 93 8.35 -6.75 1.72
N VAL A 94 7.83 -5.81 2.51
CA VAL A 94 6.72 -4.93 2.13
C VAL A 94 7.03 -4.19 0.84
N ASP A 95 8.28 -3.78 0.65
CA ASP A 95 8.67 -3.02 -0.54
C ASP A 95 8.66 -3.85 -1.82
N ILE A 96 8.61 -5.17 -1.70
CA ILE A 96 8.34 -6.09 -2.81
C ILE A 96 6.83 -6.30 -2.93
N GLY A 97 6.17 -6.68 -1.83
CA GLY A 97 4.77 -7.06 -1.83
C GLY A 97 3.81 -5.93 -2.19
N TRP A 98 4.05 -4.72 -1.70
CA TRP A 98 3.22 -3.55 -1.96
C TRP A 98 3.12 -3.22 -3.46
N PRO A 99 4.22 -2.91 -4.17
CA PRO A 99 4.14 -2.56 -5.59
C PRO A 99 3.73 -3.75 -6.47
N THR A 100 4.12 -4.97 -6.10
CA THR A 100 3.64 -6.18 -6.78
C THR A 100 2.12 -6.32 -6.63
N GLY A 101 1.58 -6.02 -5.46
CA GLY A 101 0.15 -6.00 -5.18
C GLY A 101 -0.59 -4.94 -5.99
N VAL A 102 -0.03 -3.74 -6.14
CA VAL A 102 -0.59 -2.70 -7.04
C VAL A 102 -0.61 -3.19 -8.50
N CYS A 103 0.44 -3.87 -8.94
CA CYS A 103 0.49 -4.46 -10.28
C CYS A 103 -0.60 -5.54 -10.48
N LEU A 104 -0.80 -6.43 -9.49
CA LEU A 104 -1.87 -7.43 -9.53
C LEU A 104 -3.27 -6.80 -9.51
N LEU A 105 -3.48 -5.74 -8.71
CA LEU A 105 -4.73 -4.98 -8.72
C LEU A 105 -4.99 -4.38 -10.11
N GLY A 106 -3.98 -3.76 -10.72
CA GLY A 106 -4.07 -3.24 -12.09
C GLY A 106 -4.40 -4.34 -13.11
N ARG A 107 -3.80 -5.52 -12.99
CA ARG A 107 -4.11 -6.69 -13.83
C ARG A 107 -5.57 -7.11 -13.67
N THR A 108 -6.06 -7.19 -12.44
CA THR A 108 -7.46 -7.58 -12.17
C THR A 108 -8.42 -6.55 -12.76
N ALA A 109 -8.16 -5.26 -12.55
CA ALA A 109 -8.94 -4.19 -13.17
C ALA A 109 -8.93 -4.25 -14.71
N PHE A 110 -7.77 -4.49 -15.32
CA PHE A 110 -7.62 -4.61 -16.77
C PHE A 110 -8.44 -5.76 -17.34
N LEU A 111 -8.41 -6.93 -16.68
CA LEU A 111 -9.11 -8.13 -17.12
C LEU A 111 -10.62 -8.07 -16.86
N SER A 112 -11.05 -7.37 -15.82
CA SER A 112 -12.47 -7.14 -15.50
C SER A 112 -13.10 -6.04 -16.35
N ALA A 113 -12.32 -5.26 -17.10
CA ALA A 113 -12.81 -4.14 -17.90
C ALA A 113 -13.43 -4.60 -19.22
N SER A 114 -14.67 -4.15 -19.46
CA SER A 114 -15.37 -4.33 -20.74
C SER A 114 -15.06 -3.24 -21.77
N ASP A 115 -14.49 -2.11 -21.33
CA ASP A 115 -14.26 -0.93 -22.16
C ASP A 115 -12.81 -0.41 -22.10
N LEU A 116 -12.55 0.65 -22.87
CA LEU A 116 -11.24 1.29 -22.92
C LEU A 116 -10.86 1.97 -21.58
N ARG A 117 -11.85 2.50 -20.83
CA ARG A 117 -11.60 3.18 -19.56
C ARG A 117 -10.95 2.24 -18.56
N GLY A 118 -11.58 1.10 -18.29
CA GLY A 118 -11.05 0.16 -17.31
C GLY A 118 -9.71 -0.43 -17.74
N ARG A 119 -9.50 -0.64 -19.05
CA ARG A 119 -8.20 -1.08 -19.59
C ARG A 119 -7.12 -0.03 -19.40
N LEU A 120 -7.39 1.25 -19.62
CA LEU A 120 -6.41 2.33 -19.40
C LEU A 120 -6.06 2.45 -17.92
N ILE A 121 -7.04 2.39 -17.02
CA ILE A 121 -6.82 2.46 -15.57
C ILE A 121 -6.02 1.26 -15.07
N GLY A 122 -6.39 0.05 -15.50
CA GLY A 122 -5.68 -1.17 -15.16
C GLY A 122 -4.24 -1.15 -15.68
N ALA A 123 -4.03 -0.75 -16.93
CA ALA A 123 -2.69 -0.61 -17.53
C ALA A 123 -1.84 0.43 -16.80
N ALA A 124 -2.44 1.57 -16.42
CA ALA A 124 -1.76 2.61 -15.65
C ALA A 124 -1.28 2.11 -14.28
N ALA A 125 -2.15 1.39 -13.56
CA ALA A 125 -1.79 0.79 -12.28
C ALA A 125 -0.73 -0.31 -12.41
N MET A 126 -0.82 -1.16 -13.46
CA MET A 126 0.20 -2.15 -13.77
C MET A 126 1.55 -1.51 -14.08
N ALA A 127 1.59 -0.45 -14.89
CA ALA A 127 2.82 0.24 -15.24
C ALA A 127 3.47 0.89 -14.01
N HIS A 128 2.67 1.49 -13.12
CA HIS A 128 3.17 2.12 -11.90
C HIS A 128 3.67 1.07 -10.88
N GLY A 129 2.85 0.06 -10.57
CA GLY A 129 3.23 -1.03 -9.66
C GLY A 129 4.40 -1.85 -10.18
N GLY A 130 4.41 -2.19 -11.47
CA GLY A 130 5.46 -2.96 -12.11
C GLY A 130 6.83 -2.26 -12.06
N ARG A 131 6.89 -0.96 -12.35
CA ARG A 131 8.11 -0.15 -12.24
C ARG A 131 8.70 -0.23 -10.83
N MET A 132 7.88 0.03 -9.81
CA MET A 132 8.32 -0.01 -8.42
C MET A 132 8.71 -1.43 -7.97
N ALA A 133 8.01 -2.47 -8.43
CA ALA A 133 8.31 -3.85 -8.11
C ALA A 133 9.67 -4.28 -8.69
N VAL A 134 9.96 -3.92 -9.95
CA VAL A 134 11.27 -4.18 -10.58
C VAL A 134 12.38 -3.44 -9.83
N GLY A 135 12.16 -2.16 -9.49
CA GLY A 135 13.10 -1.38 -8.69
C GLY A 135 13.37 -2.00 -7.31
N ALA A 136 12.32 -2.47 -6.63
CA ALA A 136 12.45 -3.17 -5.36
C ALA A 136 13.23 -4.47 -5.52
N LEU A 137 12.95 -5.29 -6.53
CA LEU A 137 13.71 -6.52 -6.77
C LEU A 137 15.19 -6.22 -7.04
N TYR A 138 15.49 -5.20 -7.85
CA TYR A 138 16.87 -4.80 -8.15
C TYR A 138 17.62 -4.30 -6.90
N LEU A 139 16.97 -3.49 -6.05
CA LEU A 139 17.60 -2.93 -4.86
C LEU A 139 17.71 -3.90 -3.69
N LEU A 140 16.77 -4.86 -3.60
CA LEU A 140 16.67 -5.78 -2.47
C LEU A 140 17.35 -7.12 -2.73
N PHE A 141 17.70 -7.43 -3.98
CA PHE A 141 18.40 -8.66 -4.35
C PHE A 141 19.76 -8.38 -5.01
N PRO A 142 20.87 -8.89 -4.44
CA PRO A 142 20.95 -9.68 -3.21
C PRO A 142 20.68 -8.84 -1.95
N TYR A 143 20.13 -9.49 -0.91
CA TYR A 143 19.77 -8.80 0.34
C TYR A 143 21.01 -8.39 1.14
N THR A 144 21.51 -7.18 0.90
CA THR A 144 22.77 -6.68 1.48
C THR A 144 22.58 -5.44 2.36
N PHE A 145 21.57 -5.43 3.22
CA PHE A 145 21.43 -4.32 4.17
C PHE A 145 22.43 -4.44 5.31
N LYS A 146 23.34 -3.47 5.38
CA LYS A 146 24.38 -3.35 6.42
C LYS A 146 23.83 -3.45 7.84
N ASN A 147 22.62 -2.93 8.07
CA ASN A 147 21.95 -2.90 9.38
C ASN A 147 20.76 -3.86 9.47
N GLY A 148 20.63 -4.79 8.52
CA GLY A 148 19.61 -5.83 8.51
C GLY A 148 18.24 -5.42 7.95
N ASP A 149 17.89 -4.13 7.88
CA ASP A 149 16.64 -3.62 7.27
C ASP A 149 16.81 -2.17 6.75
N LEU A 150 15.79 -1.62 6.08
CA LEU A 150 15.82 -0.23 5.60
C LEU A 150 15.72 0.79 6.76
N PRO A 151 16.41 1.95 6.67
CA PRO A 151 16.44 2.97 7.73
C PRO A 151 15.06 3.41 8.25
N ARG A 152 14.05 3.49 7.36
CA ARG A 152 12.67 3.86 7.74
C ARG A 152 12.03 2.88 8.72
N TYR A 153 12.38 1.60 8.65
CA TYR A 153 11.83 0.58 9.54
C TYR A 153 12.52 0.58 10.91
N HIS A 154 13.81 0.91 10.94
CA HIS A 154 14.50 1.22 12.20
C HIS A 154 13.86 2.43 12.88
N TYR A 155 13.61 3.50 12.13
CA TYR A 155 12.92 4.68 12.66
C TYR A 155 11.51 4.35 13.16
N ALA A 156 10.73 3.57 12.42
CA ALA A 156 9.39 3.15 12.86
C ALA A 156 9.44 2.36 14.18
N ARG A 157 10.41 1.45 14.32
CA ARG A 157 10.65 0.71 15.57
C ARG A 157 10.99 1.64 16.72
N GLU A 158 11.98 2.51 16.52
CA GLU A 158 12.41 3.45 17.55
C GLU A 158 11.27 4.36 17.99
N LYS A 159 10.53 4.92 17.03
CA LYS A 159 9.35 5.75 17.29
C LYS A 159 8.30 5.00 18.12
N PHE A 160 7.97 3.77 17.75
CA PHE A 160 7.03 2.94 18.51
C PHE A 160 7.51 2.69 19.93
N VAL A 161 8.79 2.34 20.12
CA VAL A 161 9.38 2.10 21.44
C VAL A 161 9.42 3.37 22.28
N ARG A 162 9.74 4.52 21.69
CA ARG A 162 9.72 5.82 22.39
C ARG A 162 8.31 6.20 22.85
N HIS A 163 7.28 5.94 22.03
CA HIS A 163 5.90 6.27 22.39
C HIS A 163 5.29 5.32 23.43
N THR A 164 5.64 4.03 23.38
CA THR A 164 4.96 3.00 24.20
C THR A 164 5.78 2.55 25.40
N GLY A 165 7.12 2.68 25.36
CA GLY A 165 8.02 2.05 26.31
C GLY A 165 8.02 0.51 26.24
N ARG A 166 7.48 -0.10 25.17
CA ARG A 166 7.21 -1.54 25.08
C ARG A 166 7.91 -2.20 23.88
N PRO A 167 9.23 -2.42 23.93
CA PRO A 167 9.97 -3.05 22.83
C PRO A 167 9.50 -4.48 22.51
N ALA A 168 9.01 -5.22 23.50
CA ALA A 168 8.47 -6.58 23.31
C ALA A 168 7.27 -6.63 22.35
N LEU A 169 6.51 -5.53 22.25
CA LEU A 169 5.32 -5.46 21.38
C LEU A 169 5.66 -5.13 19.92
N TRP A 170 6.93 -4.85 19.60
CA TRP A 170 7.33 -4.48 18.25
C TRP A 170 7.00 -5.55 17.21
N ARG A 171 7.17 -6.84 17.53
CA ARG A 171 6.85 -7.92 16.57
C ARG A 171 5.37 -7.94 16.20
N LEU A 172 4.49 -7.71 17.17
CA LEU A 172 3.04 -7.59 16.92
C LEU A 172 2.75 -6.34 16.08
N LYS A 173 3.35 -5.20 16.45
CA LYS A 173 3.20 -3.95 15.72
C LYS A 173 3.67 -4.08 14.26
N GLN A 174 4.77 -4.77 14.03
CA GLN A 174 5.33 -5.02 12.73
C GLN A 174 4.39 -5.85 11.84
N GLN A 175 3.77 -6.91 12.39
CA GLN A 175 2.76 -7.68 11.66
C GLN A 175 1.52 -6.84 11.35
N HIS A 176 1.06 -6.02 12.29
CA HIS A 176 -0.01 -5.06 12.04
C HIS A 176 0.33 -4.09 10.91
N GLU A 177 1.49 -3.43 10.95
CA GLU A 177 1.92 -2.47 9.92
C GLU A 177 2.01 -3.11 8.54
N THR A 178 2.56 -4.33 8.45
CA THR A 178 2.63 -5.05 7.17
C THR A 178 1.25 -5.53 6.69
N LEU A 179 0.33 -5.88 7.59
CA LEU A 179 -1.06 -6.21 7.24
C LEU A 179 -1.82 -4.96 6.77
N MET A 180 -1.52 -3.79 7.32
CA MET A 180 -2.10 -2.53 6.85
C MET A 180 -1.73 -2.23 5.39
N GLN A 181 -0.56 -2.68 4.94
CA GLN A 181 -0.15 -2.58 3.54
C GLN A 181 -0.98 -3.55 2.66
N CYS A 182 -1.24 -4.77 3.14
CA CYS A 182 -2.17 -5.67 2.46
C CYS A 182 -3.58 -5.06 2.38
N PHE A 183 -4.06 -4.49 3.49
CA PHE A 183 -5.36 -3.85 3.60
C PHE A 183 -5.54 -2.71 2.60
N ALA A 184 -4.56 -1.81 2.51
CA ALA A 184 -4.67 -0.68 1.60
C ALA A 184 -4.68 -1.11 0.13
N ASN A 185 -3.91 -2.14 -0.26
CA ASN A 185 -4.02 -2.71 -1.61
C ASN A 185 -5.34 -3.47 -1.85
N SER A 186 -5.88 -4.11 -0.82
CA SER A 186 -7.09 -4.95 -0.95
C SER A 186 -8.37 -4.13 -1.01
N VAL A 187 -8.41 -2.99 -0.31
CA VAL A 187 -9.64 -2.22 -0.05
C VAL A 187 -9.48 -0.77 -0.47
N VAL A 188 -8.53 -0.04 0.11
CA VAL A 188 -8.42 1.42 -0.04
C VAL A 188 -8.13 1.82 -1.49
N LEU A 189 -7.11 1.20 -2.10
CA LEU A 189 -6.74 1.44 -3.49
C LEU A 189 -7.65 0.69 -4.46
N ALA A 190 -8.02 -0.54 -4.12
CA ALA A 190 -8.88 -1.38 -4.96
C ALA A 190 -10.23 -0.72 -5.21
N GLY A 191 -10.78 -0.04 -4.21
CA GLY A 191 -12.15 0.43 -4.28
C GLY A 191 -12.44 1.39 -5.43
N PRO A 192 -11.87 2.61 -5.44
CA PRO A 192 -12.10 3.55 -6.53
C PRO A 192 -11.63 3.00 -7.89
N LEU A 193 -10.56 2.20 -7.90
CA LEU A 193 -9.97 1.65 -9.11
C LEU A 193 -10.92 0.62 -9.76
N LEU A 194 -11.44 -0.33 -9.00
CA LEU A 194 -12.36 -1.35 -9.50
C LEU A 194 -13.73 -0.79 -9.83
N ILE A 195 -14.25 0.16 -9.03
CA ILE A 195 -15.50 0.88 -9.37
C ILE A 195 -15.38 1.55 -10.74
N SER A 196 -14.24 2.21 -11.01
CA SER A 196 -14.01 2.85 -12.28
C SER A 196 -13.79 1.84 -13.41
N ALA A 197 -13.07 0.75 -13.16
CA ALA A 197 -12.74 -0.26 -14.16
C ALA A 197 -13.93 -1.11 -14.60
N THR A 198 -14.89 -1.36 -13.71
CA THR A 198 -16.12 -2.12 -14.03
C THR A 198 -17.28 -1.24 -14.46
N ASN A 199 -17.12 0.09 -14.45
CA ASN A 199 -18.19 1.04 -14.79
C ASN A 199 -18.76 0.76 -16.20
N PRO A 200 -20.07 0.47 -16.33
CA PRO A 200 -20.67 0.04 -17.59
C PRO A 200 -20.92 1.20 -18.57
N ARG A 201 -20.73 2.46 -18.15
CA ARG A 201 -20.97 3.60 -19.03
C ARG A 201 -20.00 3.56 -20.22
N PRO A 202 -20.47 3.76 -21.46
CA PRO A 202 -19.59 3.75 -22.62
C PRO A 202 -18.78 5.04 -22.72
N GLY A 203 -17.56 4.91 -23.25
CA GLY A 203 -16.72 6.04 -23.64
C GLY A 203 -16.01 6.73 -22.47
N LEU A 204 -15.07 7.61 -22.83
CA LEU A 204 -14.32 8.43 -21.87
C LEU A 204 -14.97 9.79 -21.72
N THR A 205 -15.13 10.25 -20.48
CA THR A 205 -15.48 11.64 -20.17
C THR A 205 -14.27 12.56 -20.37
N ALA A 206 -14.52 13.87 -20.43
CA ALA A 206 -13.43 14.85 -20.50
C ALA A 206 -12.50 14.78 -19.27
N VAL A 207 -13.08 14.54 -18.10
CA VAL A 207 -12.34 14.40 -16.83
C VAL A 207 -11.45 13.16 -16.86
N GLU A 208 -11.94 12.03 -17.36
CA GLU A 208 -11.13 10.81 -17.49
C GLU A 208 -9.98 10.97 -18.47
N ARG A 209 -10.21 11.65 -19.62
CA ARG A 209 -9.13 11.97 -20.56
C ARG A 209 -8.06 12.86 -19.91
N ALA A 210 -8.47 13.91 -19.21
CA ALA A 210 -7.55 14.77 -18.48
C ALA A 210 -6.78 14.01 -17.38
N GLY A 211 -7.46 13.09 -16.69
CA GLY A 211 -6.85 12.21 -15.68
C GLY A 211 -5.78 11.30 -16.25
N VAL A 212 -6.05 10.64 -17.39
CA VAL A 212 -5.06 9.78 -18.07
C VAL A 212 -3.86 10.59 -18.57
N LEU A 213 -4.09 11.79 -19.12
CA LEU A 213 -3.00 12.69 -19.54
C LEU A 213 -2.16 13.14 -18.35
N CYS A 214 -2.80 13.55 -17.26
CA CYS A 214 -2.12 13.95 -16.03
C CYS A 214 -1.28 12.79 -15.47
N TRP A 215 -1.85 11.59 -15.40
CA TRP A 215 -1.14 10.39 -14.98
C TRP A 215 0.09 10.11 -15.85
N ALA A 216 -0.04 10.17 -17.18
CA ALA A 216 1.06 9.90 -18.11
C ALA A 216 2.20 10.92 -17.93
N LEU A 217 1.86 12.20 -17.76
CA LEU A 217 2.84 13.25 -17.47
C LEU A 217 3.53 13.03 -16.13
N SER A 218 2.77 12.73 -15.06
CA SER A 218 3.33 12.43 -13.74
C SER A 218 4.25 11.21 -13.77
N TRP A 219 3.86 10.14 -14.46
CA TRP A 219 4.67 8.93 -14.60
C TRP A 219 5.99 9.21 -15.34
N ALA A 220 5.96 10.02 -16.39
CA ALA A 220 7.15 10.42 -17.12
C ALA A 220 8.08 11.28 -16.27
N LEU A 221 7.55 12.30 -15.59
CA LEU A 221 8.32 13.18 -14.71
C LEU A 221 8.95 12.41 -13.55
N GLU A 222 8.20 11.49 -12.94
CA GLU A 222 8.71 10.63 -11.87
C GLU A 222 9.85 9.73 -12.37
N SER A 223 9.68 9.14 -13.56
CA SER A 223 10.72 8.30 -14.17
C SER A 223 12.00 9.09 -14.48
N LEU A 224 11.87 10.35 -14.94
CA LEU A 224 13.01 11.24 -15.14
C LEU A 224 13.70 11.58 -13.82
N ALA A 225 12.93 11.86 -12.76
CA ALA A 225 13.48 12.16 -11.44
C ALA A 225 14.23 10.96 -10.85
N ASP A 226 13.74 9.74 -11.04
CA ASP A 226 14.42 8.51 -10.61
C ASP A 226 15.75 8.29 -11.34
N LEU A 227 15.79 8.55 -12.66
CA LEU A 227 17.02 8.49 -13.44
C LEU A 227 18.03 9.56 -12.99
N GLN A 228 17.56 10.79 -12.74
CA GLN A 228 18.41 11.86 -12.21
C GLN A 228 19.02 11.49 -10.85
N LYS A 229 18.20 10.91 -9.96
CA LYS A 229 18.67 10.43 -8.66
C LYS A 229 19.70 9.31 -8.80
N ALA A 230 19.49 8.38 -9.72
CA ALA A 230 20.44 7.29 -9.97
C ALA A 230 21.79 7.82 -10.47
N ALA A 231 21.78 8.74 -11.45
CA ALA A 231 22.99 9.37 -11.98
C ALA A 231 23.77 10.13 -10.88
N PHE A 232 23.07 10.92 -10.07
CA PHE A 232 23.68 11.62 -8.94
C PHE A 232 24.35 10.67 -7.94
N LEU A 233 23.73 9.53 -7.63
CA LEU A 233 24.29 8.53 -6.72
C LEU A 233 25.50 7.80 -7.31
N GLU A 234 25.65 7.76 -8.63
CA GLU A 234 26.85 7.24 -9.29
C GLU A 234 27.99 8.26 -9.25
N GLU A 235 27.68 9.54 -9.49
CA GLU A 235 28.67 10.63 -9.43
C GLU A 235 29.17 10.91 -8.00
N ALA A 236 28.33 10.70 -6.98
CA ALA A 236 28.66 10.94 -5.58
C ALA A 236 29.44 9.79 -4.90
N LYS A 237 29.70 8.70 -5.62
CA LYS A 237 30.53 7.57 -5.14
C LYS A 237 32.01 7.82 -5.43
#